data_AF-A0A7K4HGH7-F1
#
_entry.id   AF-A0A7K4HGH7-F1
#
_cell.length_a   1.000
_cell.length_b   1.000
_cell.length_c   1.000
_cell.angle_alpha   90.00
_cell.angle_beta   90.00
_cell.angle_gamma   90.00
#
_symmetry.space_group_name_H-M   'P 1'
#
loop_
_entity.id
_entity.type
_entity.pdbx_description
1 polymer ?
#
loop_
_entity_poly.entity_id
_entity_poly.type
_entity_poly.pdbx_seq_one_letter_code
_entity_poly.pdbx_strand_id
1 'polypeptide(L)'
;MPLIGGLLTLGAIFTPAAYYFESSGHLIFWMWGWYDRLGIWDYGMAKGLISDPLILNIGTLCTVLIIVGASIFIVNSISAAFMFRKGNRFTKTVLWLWFLCGILLIIAPFFWMVMVQIFPPFSPIPVGSDPPLNFWSVFFPSWAVITPIITGALSCGIIIYNILKKM
;
A
#
# COMPACT_ATOMS: atom_id res chain seq x y z
N MET A 1 -14.94 -10.26 -6.23
CA MET A 1 -14.01 -9.79 -5.18
C MET A 1 -12.87 -8.95 -5.75
N PRO A 2 -12.12 -9.36 -6.79
CA PRO A 2 -10.99 -8.56 -7.30
C PRO A 2 -11.37 -7.14 -7.76
N LEU A 3 -12.56 -6.97 -8.36
CA LEU A 3 -13.10 -5.65 -8.71
C LEU A 3 -13.25 -4.72 -7.49
N ILE A 4 -13.95 -5.18 -6.46
CA ILE A 4 -14.22 -4.37 -5.25
C ILE A 4 -12.91 -4.07 -4.52
N GLY A 5 -12.03 -5.07 -4.40
CA GLY A 5 -10.71 -4.88 -3.80
C GLY A 5 -9.85 -3.88 -4.57
N GLY A 6 -9.87 -3.93 -5.91
CA GLY A 6 -9.19 -2.94 -6.77
C GLY A 6 -9.71 -1.52 -6.55
N LEU A 7 -11.04 -1.33 -6.49
CA LEU A 7 -11.64 -0.03 -6.22
C LEU A 7 -11.29 0.51 -4.82
N LEU A 8 -11.38 -0.33 -3.79
CA LEU A 8 -11.00 0.04 -2.43
C LEU A 8 -9.51 0.39 -2.35
N THR A 9 -8.66 -0.38 -3.03
CA THR A 9 -7.22 -0.12 -3.09
C THR A 9 -6.91 1.22 -3.74
N LEU A 10 -7.56 1.57 -4.85
CA LEU A 10 -7.37 2.89 -5.48
C LEU A 10 -7.81 4.03 -4.56
N GLY A 11 -8.95 3.89 -3.88
CA GLY A 11 -9.41 4.89 -2.92
C GLY A 11 -8.45 5.04 -1.74
N ALA A 12 -7.90 3.92 -1.26
CA ALA A 12 -7.01 3.90 -0.10
C ALA A 12 -5.70 4.67 -0.31
N ILE A 13 -5.20 4.80 -1.55
CA ILE A 13 -3.95 5.52 -1.84
C ILE A 13 -4.02 7.01 -1.44
N PHE A 14 -5.22 7.58 -1.45
CA PHE A 14 -5.45 8.98 -1.05
C PHE A 14 -5.58 9.15 0.47
N THR A 15 -5.57 8.06 1.22
CA THR A 15 -5.58 8.08 2.69
C THR A 15 -4.16 7.95 3.25
N PRO A 16 -3.94 8.24 4.54
CA PRO A 16 -2.65 8.01 5.16
C PRO A 16 -2.19 6.55 5.05
N ALA A 17 -0.88 6.39 4.86
CA ALA A 17 -0.14 5.15 4.88
C ALA A 17 0.43 4.82 6.26
N ALA A 18 0.82 5.83 7.04
CA ALA A 18 1.34 5.64 8.38
C ALA A 18 1.01 6.82 9.30
N TYR A 19 0.84 6.54 10.58
CA TYR A 19 0.72 7.54 11.63
C TYR A 19 1.78 7.32 12.70
N TYR A 20 2.29 8.41 13.24
CA TYR A 20 3.07 8.44 14.46
C TYR A 20 2.41 9.40 15.44
N PHE A 21 2.16 8.91 16.65
CA PHE A 21 1.50 9.66 17.72
C PHE A 21 2.42 9.70 18.94
N GLU A 22 2.79 10.90 19.38
CA GLU A 22 3.43 11.14 20.66
C GLU A 22 2.64 12.17 21.48
N SER A 23 2.89 12.22 22.78
CA SER A 23 2.27 13.19 23.69
C SER A 23 2.51 14.65 23.26
N SER A 24 3.60 14.88 22.53
CA SER A 24 3.99 16.18 22.01
C SER A 24 3.53 16.43 20.58
N GLY A 25 2.90 15.49 19.85
CA GLY A 25 2.41 15.78 18.50
C GLY A 25 2.13 14.56 17.62
N HIS A 26 1.73 14.81 16.38
CA HIS A 26 1.30 13.81 15.41
C HIS A 26 2.00 14.00 14.08
N LEU A 27 2.35 12.89 13.44
CA LEU A 27 2.94 12.86 12.11
C LEU A 27 2.16 11.86 11.25
N ILE A 28 1.62 12.36 10.16
CA ILE A 28 0.76 11.60 9.24
C ILE A 28 1.48 11.53 7.89
N PHE A 29 1.59 10.32 7.35
CA PHE A 29 2.28 10.06 6.09
C PHE A 29 1.36 9.47 5.06
N TRP A 30 1.52 9.92 3.82
CA TRP A 30 0.98 9.27 2.64
C TRP A 30 2.08 8.53 1.91
N MET A 31 1.73 7.41 1.28
CA MET A 31 2.72 6.55 0.60
C MET A 31 3.45 7.29 -0.52
N TRP A 32 2.78 8.21 -1.21
CA TRP A 32 3.34 9.04 -2.27
C TRP A 32 4.18 10.24 -1.77
N GLY A 33 4.43 10.31 -0.45
CA GLY A 33 5.44 11.19 0.13
C GLY A 33 4.93 12.52 0.64
N TRP A 34 3.62 12.75 0.69
CA TRP A 34 3.06 13.86 1.47
C TRP A 34 3.06 13.56 2.95
N TYR A 35 3.24 14.61 3.75
CA TYR A 35 3.13 14.51 5.20
C TYR A 35 2.42 15.71 5.82
N ASP A 36 1.83 15.46 6.98
CA ASP A 36 1.29 16.47 7.88
C ASP A 36 1.92 16.26 9.27
N ARG A 37 2.56 17.30 9.80
CA ARG A 37 3.17 17.34 11.12
C ARG A 37 2.44 18.37 11.97
N LEU A 38 1.80 17.90 13.04
CA LEU A 38 1.08 18.73 13.98
C LEU A 38 1.74 18.65 15.35
N GLY A 39 2.17 19.81 15.88
CA GLY A 39 2.46 19.97 17.30
C GLY A 39 3.78 19.40 17.79
N ILE A 40 4.50 18.56 17.02
CA ILE A 40 5.78 17.95 17.45
C ILE A 40 6.80 19.04 17.82
N TRP A 41 6.87 19.35 19.12
CA TRP A 41 7.74 20.37 19.76
C TRP A 41 7.49 21.81 19.25
N ASP A 42 8.35 22.79 19.61
CA ASP A 42 8.26 24.23 19.24
C ASP A 42 8.23 24.53 17.72
N TYR A 43 8.19 23.49 16.87
CA TYR A 43 8.25 23.59 15.41
C TYR A 43 6.90 23.91 14.73
N GLY A 44 5.79 23.97 15.47
CA GLY A 44 4.49 24.36 14.93
C GLY A 44 3.88 23.32 13.98
N MET A 45 3.01 23.78 13.07
CA MET A 45 2.39 22.93 12.04
C MET A 45 3.22 22.98 10.75
N ALA A 46 3.58 21.82 10.19
CA ALA A 46 4.29 21.71 8.92
C ALA A 46 3.62 20.70 7.99
N LYS A 47 3.48 21.07 6.71
CA LYS A 47 2.90 20.21 5.66
C LYS A 47 3.74 20.32 4.41
N GLY A 48 3.94 19.21 3.72
CA GLY A 48 4.68 19.23 2.46
C GLY A 48 5.04 17.85 1.94
N LEU A 49 5.97 17.83 1.00
CA LEU A 49 6.56 16.61 0.47
C LEU A 49 7.83 16.27 1.23
N ILE A 50 8.08 14.97 1.40
CA ILE A 50 9.35 14.44 1.93
C ILE A 50 10.49 15.00 1.09
N SER A 51 11.43 15.67 1.75
CA SER A 51 12.57 16.31 1.10
C SER A 51 13.64 15.34 0.64
N ASP A 52 13.70 14.15 1.26
CA ASP A 52 14.60 13.08 0.84
C ASP A 52 14.14 12.47 -0.50
N PRO A 53 14.91 12.64 -1.58
CA PRO A 53 14.51 12.18 -2.90
C PRO A 53 14.44 10.66 -3.01
N LEU A 54 15.25 9.92 -2.23
CA LEU A 54 15.23 8.45 -2.27
C LEU A 54 13.90 7.93 -1.72
N ILE A 55 13.48 8.44 -0.57
CA ILE A 55 12.24 8.00 0.09
C ILE A 55 11.01 8.45 -0.71
N LEU A 56 11.03 9.68 -1.23
CA LEU A 56 9.98 10.18 -2.11
C LEU A 56 9.84 9.32 -3.38
N ASN A 57 10.96 8.96 -4.01
CA ASN A 57 10.97 8.11 -5.22
C ASN A 57 10.45 6.70 -4.92
N ILE A 58 10.86 6.09 -3.80
CA ILE A 58 10.38 4.76 -3.38
C ILE A 58 8.87 4.81 -3.11
N GLY A 59 8.41 5.80 -2.36
CA GLY A 59 6.99 6.03 -2.09
C GLY A 59 6.16 6.18 -3.36
N THR A 60 6.66 6.98 -4.29
CA THR A 60 6.03 7.18 -5.61
C THR A 60 6.00 5.88 -6.41
N LEU A 61 7.10 5.14 -6.48
CA LEU A 61 7.19 3.86 -7.19
C LEU A 61 6.17 2.85 -6.64
N CYS A 62 6.13 2.66 -5.32
CA CYS A 62 5.18 1.76 -4.68
C CYS A 62 3.73 2.19 -4.96
N THR A 63 3.45 3.48 -4.86
CA THR A 63 2.12 4.03 -5.17
C THR A 63 1.72 3.74 -6.61
N VAL A 64 2.61 3.97 -7.58
CA VAL A 64 2.36 3.69 -9.01
C VAL A 64 2.11 2.20 -9.23
N LEU A 65 2.91 1.31 -8.63
CA LEU A 65 2.71 -0.14 -8.75
C LEU A 65 1.34 -0.57 -8.20
N ILE A 66 0.91 0.01 -7.07
CA ILE A 66 -0.42 -0.25 -6.49
C ILE A 66 -1.52 0.25 -7.43
N ILE A 67 -1.40 1.46 -7.98
CA ILE A 67 -2.38 2.02 -8.95
C ILE A 67 -2.49 1.12 -10.17
N VAL A 68 -1.36 0.72 -10.75
CA VAL A 68 -1.32 -0.14 -11.93
C VAL A 68 -1.95 -1.50 -11.62
N GLY A 69 -1.55 -2.15 -10.52
CA GLY A 69 -2.11 -3.44 -10.10
C GLY A 69 -3.62 -3.38 -9.86
N ALA A 70 -4.10 -2.36 -9.15
CA ALA A 70 -5.52 -2.16 -8.88
C ALA A 70 -6.32 -1.85 -10.15
N SER A 71 -5.75 -1.07 -11.08
CA SER A 71 -6.37 -0.77 -12.37
C SER A 71 -6.50 -2.02 -13.24
N ILE A 72 -5.47 -2.87 -13.28
CA ILE A 72 -5.51 -4.16 -13.97
C ILE A 72 -6.59 -5.05 -13.35
N PHE A 73 -6.73 -5.08 -12.02
CA PHE A 73 -7.81 -5.82 -11.38
C PHE A 73 -9.20 -5.37 -11.83
N ILE A 74 -9.43 -4.06 -11.88
CA ILE A 74 -10.72 -3.49 -12.27
C ILE A 74 -11.03 -3.83 -13.73
N VAL A 75 -10.12 -3.50 -14.65
CA VAL A 75 -10.31 -3.70 -16.11
C VAL A 75 -10.48 -5.18 -16.44
N ASN A 76 -9.65 -6.04 -15.85
CA ASN A 76 -9.71 -7.48 -16.09
C ASN A 76 -10.97 -8.10 -15.47
N SER A 77 -11.41 -7.64 -14.31
CA SER A 77 -12.67 -8.10 -13.71
C SER A 77 -13.90 -7.70 -14.53
N ILE A 78 -13.93 -6.47 -15.05
CA ILE A 78 -15.00 -5.99 -15.92
C ILE A 78 -15.01 -6.80 -17.22
N SER A 79 -13.86 -6.94 -17.87
CA SER A 79 -13.71 -7.75 -19.09
C SER A 79 -14.16 -9.19 -18.87
N ALA A 80 -13.79 -9.79 -17.74
CA ALA A 80 -14.19 -11.15 -17.42
C ALA A 80 -15.70 -11.29 -17.14
N ALA A 81 -16.34 -10.30 -16.52
CA ALA A 81 -17.79 -10.27 -16.35
C ALA A 81 -18.52 -10.24 -17.71
N PHE A 82 -18.02 -9.46 -18.67
CA PHE A 82 -18.55 -9.43 -20.04
C PHE A 82 -18.36 -10.77 -20.76
N MET A 83 -17.19 -11.42 -20.62
CA MET A 83 -16.94 -12.74 -21.20
C MET A 83 -17.87 -13.82 -20.61
N PHE A 84 -18.05 -13.80 -19.28
CA PHE A 84 -18.94 -14.74 -18.61
C PHE A 84 -20.41 -14.56 -19.06
N ARG A 85 -20.87 -13.32 -19.24
CA ARG A 85 -22.21 -13.03 -19.78
C ARG A 85 -22.40 -13.57 -21.20
N LYS A 86 -21.33 -13.68 -21.99
CA LYS A 86 -21.35 -14.30 -23.33
C LYS A 86 -21.25 -15.83 -23.30
N GLY A 87 -21.26 -16.45 -22.12
CA GLY A 87 -21.16 -17.91 -21.95
C GLY A 87 -19.73 -18.47 -22.02
N ASN A 88 -18.71 -17.60 -22.13
CA ASN A 88 -17.32 -18.04 -22.15
C ASN A 88 -16.82 -18.33 -20.74
N ARG A 89 -16.07 -19.42 -20.58
CA ARG A 89 -15.40 -19.74 -19.31
C ARG A 89 -14.23 -18.79 -19.06
N PHE A 90 -13.94 -18.55 -17.78
CA PHE A 90 -12.72 -17.85 -17.37
C PHE A 90 -11.48 -18.55 -17.93
N THR A 91 -10.62 -17.78 -18.60
CA THR A 91 -9.35 -18.28 -19.09
C THR A 91 -8.36 -18.39 -17.94
N LYS A 92 -7.44 -19.37 -18.01
CA LYS A 92 -6.32 -19.49 -17.05
C LYS A 92 -5.51 -18.19 -16.95
N THR A 93 -5.42 -17.44 -18.06
CA THR A 93 -4.75 -16.14 -18.14
C THR A 93 -5.37 -15.09 -17.21
N VAL A 94 -6.70 -15.00 -17.13
CA VAL A 94 -7.39 -14.04 -16.25
C VAL A 94 -7.07 -14.32 -14.79
N LEU A 95 -7.12 -15.60 -14.39
CA LEU A 95 -6.78 -16.02 -13.03
C LEU A 95 -5.30 -15.74 -12.73
N TRP A 96 -4.38 -16.07 -13.63
CA TRP A 96 -2.96 -15.79 -13.44
C TRP A 96 -2.65 -14.30 -13.28
N LEU A 97 -3.28 -13.44 -14.08
CA LEU A 97 -3.14 -11.99 -13.93
C LEU A 97 -3.64 -11.52 -12.56
N TRP A 98 -4.75 -12.07 -12.08
CA TRP A 98 -5.24 -11.75 -10.74
C TRP A 98 -4.29 -12.20 -9.64
N PHE A 99 -3.63 -13.35 -9.79
CA PHE A 99 -2.62 -13.82 -8.86
C PHE A 99 -1.40 -12.87 -8.82
N LEU A 100 -0.86 -12.53 -9.99
CA LEU A 100 0.32 -11.67 -10.09
C LEU A 100 0.04 -10.26 -9.56
N CYS A 101 -1.13 -9.68 -9.89
CA CYS A 101 -1.54 -8.40 -9.31
C CYS A 101 -1.71 -8.51 -7.80
N GLY A 102 -2.22 -9.64 -7.30
CA GLY A 102 -2.37 -9.88 -5.86
C GLY A 102 -1.02 -9.89 -5.13
N ILE A 103 -0.01 -10.57 -5.70
CA ILE A 103 1.36 -10.54 -5.18
C ILE A 103 1.91 -9.11 -5.20
N LEU A 104 1.73 -8.38 -6.30
CA LEU A 104 2.21 -7.01 -6.44
C LEU A 104 1.63 -6.09 -5.35
N LEU A 105 0.31 -6.19 -5.09
CA LEU A 105 -0.37 -5.39 -4.07
C LEU A 105 0.05 -5.74 -2.63
N ILE A 106 0.63 -6.92 -2.40
CA ILE A 106 1.23 -7.28 -1.12
C ILE A 106 2.64 -6.71 -1.05
N ILE A 107 3.48 -6.99 -2.05
CA ILE A 107 4.91 -6.66 -2.02
C ILE A 107 5.14 -5.15 -2.00
N ALA A 108 4.39 -4.35 -2.75
CA ALA A 108 4.65 -2.91 -2.85
C ALA A 108 4.50 -2.16 -1.50
N PRO A 109 3.42 -2.33 -0.72
CA PRO A 109 3.33 -1.77 0.62
C PRO A 109 4.41 -2.30 1.58
N PHE A 110 4.73 -3.60 1.54
CA PHE A 110 5.79 -4.15 2.39
C PHE A 110 7.16 -3.54 2.07
N PHE A 111 7.48 -3.44 0.78
CA PHE A 111 8.71 -2.82 0.31
C PHE A 111 8.79 -1.35 0.76
N TRP A 112 7.69 -0.60 0.67
CA TRP A 112 7.63 0.76 1.19
C TRP A 112 7.93 0.83 2.69
N MET A 113 7.27 0.01 3.52
CA MET A 113 7.48 -0.01 4.97
C MET A 113 8.93 -0.35 5.34
N VAL A 114 9.53 -1.34 4.67
CA VAL A 114 10.95 -1.71 4.86
C VAL A 114 11.87 -0.56 4.48
N MET A 115 11.58 0.14 3.39
CA MET A 115 12.43 1.25 2.94
C MET A 115 12.33 2.47 3.86
N VAL A 116 11.14 2.78 4.38
CA VAL A 116 10.98 3.84 5.41
C VAL A 116 11.70 3.48 6.71
N GLN A 117 11.80 2.18 7.03
CA GLN A 117 12.60 1.71 8.17
C GLN A 117 14.11 1.89 7.97
N ILE A 118 14.62 1.60 6.77
CA ILE A 118 16.06 1.70 6.46
C ILE A 118 16.47 3.17 6.27
N PHE A 119 15.60 3.96 5.64
CA PHE A 119 15.80 5.37 5.34
C PHE A 119 14.66 6.18 5.98
N PRO A 120 14.81 6.60 7.23
CA PRO A 120 13.77 7.39 7.89
C PRO A 120 13.70 8.79 7.25
N PRO A 121 12.49 9.26 6.85
CA PRO A 121 12.34 10.51 6.09
C PRO A 121 12.65 11.81 6.85
N PHE A 122 12.93 11.72 8.15
CA PHE A 122 13.20 12.86 9.02
C PHE A 122 14.42 12.55 9.88
N SER A 123 15.60 12.86 9.33
CA SER A 123 16.81 12.99 10.14
C SER A 123 17.06 14.49 10.45
N PRO A 124 17.25 14.90 11.71
CA PRO A 124 17.17 14.12 12.94
C PRO A 124 15.87 14.46 13.68
N ILE A 125 14.92 13.53 13.75
CA ILE A 125 14.18 13.42 15.01
C ILE A 125 15.26 13.05 16.03
N PRO A 126 15.56 13.88 17.06
CA PRO A 126 16.60 13.57 18.02
C PRO A 126 16.09 12.42 18.90
N VAL A 127 16.28 11.19 18.43
CA VAL A 127 16.15 10.00 19.27
C VAL A 127 17.41 10.01 20.11
N GLY A 128 17.31 10.52 21.33
CA GLY A 128 18.41 10.45 22.28
C GLY A 128 18.84 8.99 22.41
N SER A 129 20.06 8.68 21.96
CA SER A 129 20.84 7.48 22.31
C SER A 129 20.21 6.08 22.21
N ASP A 130 19.01 5.93 21.65
CA ASP A 130 18.33 4.63 21.53
C ASP A 130 18.31 4.13 20.08
N PRO A 131 18.39 2.80 19.87
CA PRO A 131 18.68 2.15 18.59
C PRO A 131 17.70 2.57 17.47
N PRO A 132 18.08 2.41 16.18
CA PRO A 132 17.31 2.95 15.05
C PRO A 132 15.84 2.57 15.17
N LEU A 133 14.98 3.60 15.23
CA LEU A 133 13.53 3.48 15.36
C LEU A 133 13.01 2.43 14.37
N ASN A 134 12.49 1.33 14.90
CA ASN A 134 11.85 0.30 14.09
C ASN A 134 10.52 0.89 13.57
N PHE A 135 10.31 0.92 12.25
CA PHE A 135 9.06 1.42 11.66
C PHE A 135 7.84 0.81 12.36
N TRP A 136 7.92 -0.48 12.69
CA TRP A 136 6.85 -1.25 13.33
C TRP A 136 6.63 -0.93 14.82
N SER A 137 7.57 -0.27 15.49
CA SER A 137 7.39 0.16 16.89
C SER A 137 6.94 1.61 17.02
N VAL A 138 6.94 2.37 15.91
CA VAL A 138 6.75 3.83 15.88
C VAL A 138 5.56 4.22 15.02
N PHE A 139 5.38 3.54 13.89
CA PHE A 139 4.34 3.83 12.95
C PHE A 139 3.20 2.80 13.03
N PHE A 140 1.99 3.33 13.13
CA PHE A 140 0.79 2.55 12.88
C PHE A 140 0.52 2.55 11.37
N PRO A 141 0.69 1.42 10.67
CA PRO A 141 0.31 1.33 9.27
C PRO A 141 -1.19 1.59 9.12
N SER A 142 -1.56 2.37 8.12
CA SER A 142 -2.94 2.81 7.91
C SER A 142 -3.49 2.29 6.58
N TRP A 143 -4.62 2.84 6.16
CA TRP A 143 -5.49 2.28 5.16
C TRP A 143 -4.84 2.16 3.78
N ALA A 144 -3.94 3.09 3.42
CA ALA A 144 -3.17 3.02 2.18
C ALA A 144 -2.16 1.85 2.14
N VAL A 145 -1.80 1.28 3.29
CA VAL A 145 -0.95 0.09 3.40
C VAL A 145 -1.81 -1.17 3.55
N ILE A 146 -2.81 -1.13 4.41
CA ILE A 146 -3.64 -2.29 4.78
C ILE A 146 -4.51 -2.76 3.60
N THR A 147 -5.15 -1.83 2.90
CA THR A 147 -6.13 -2.18 1.85
C THR A 147 -5.52 -2.92 0.67
N PRO A 148 -4.36 -2.49 0.10
CA PRO A 148 -3.69 -3.26 -0.94
C PRO A 148 -3.31 -4.67 -0.46
N ILE A 149 -2.80 -4.82 0.77
CA ILE A 149 -2.41 -6.12 1.33
C ILE A 149 -3.61 -7.06 1.44
N ILE A 150 -4.72 -6.60 2.02
CA ILE A 150 -5.96 -7.40 2.14
C ILE A 150 -6.49 -7.77 0.76
N THR A 151 -6.53 -6.82 -0.16
CA THR A 151 -6.98 -7.05 -1.54
C THR A 151 -6.12 -8.10 -2.24
N GLY A 152 -4.80 -8.00 -2.10
CA GLY A 152 -3.87 -8.95 -2.67
C GLY A 152 -4.01 -10.35 -2.06
N ALA A 153 -4.09 -10.43 -0.74
CA ALA A 153 -4.25 -11.69 -0.01
C ALA A 153 -5.54 -12.41 -0.39
N LEU A 154 -6.67 -11.70 -0.47
CA LEU A 154 -7.95 -12.26 -0.91
C LEU A 154 -7.88 -12.75 -2.36
N SER A 155 -7.24 -11.98 -3.25
CA SER A 155 -7.10 -12.34 -4.66
C SER A 155 -6.24 -13.59 -4.86
N CYS A 156 -5.13 -13.70 -4.14
CA CYS A 156 -4.29 -14.90 -4.13
C CYS A 156 -5.01 -16.10 -3.50
N GLY A 157 -5.69 -15.90 -2.37
CA GLY A 157 -6.43 -16.94 -1.65
C GLY A 157 -7.55 -17.58 -2.47
N ILE A 158 -8.28 -16.79 -3.26
CA ILE A 158 -9.30 -17.30 -4.20
C ILE A 158 -8.69 -18.29 -5.19
N ILE A 159 -7.47 -18.03 -5.66
CA ILE A 159 -6.82 -18.86 -6.69
C ILE A 159 -6.27 -20.14 -6.06
N ILE A 160 -5.60 -20.04 -4.91
CA ILE A 160 -5.12 -21.20 -4.16
C ILE A 160 -6.27 -22.14 -3.82
N TYR A 161 -7.39 -21.61 -3.31
CA TYR A 161 -8.59 -22.40 -3.03
C TYR A 161 -9.12 -23.14 -4.26
N ASN A 162 -9.17 -22.47 -5.43
CA ASN A 162 -9.62 -23.08 -6.68
C ASN A 162 -8.67 -24.16 -7.22
N ILE A 163 -7.38 -24.07 -6.92
CA ILE A 163 -6.39 -25.12 -7.25
C ILE A 163 -6.61 -26.33 -6.34
N LEU A 164 -6.69 -26.11 -5.03
CA LEU A 164 -6.87 -27.18 -4.04
C LEU A 164 -8.18 -27.96 -4.22
N LYS A 165 -9.27 -27.29 -4.60
CA LYS A 165 -10.57 -27.96 -4.86
C LYS A 165 -10.55 -28.90 -6.07
N LYS A 166 -9.56 -28.78 -6.96
CA LYS A 166 -9.43 -29.61 -8.18
C LYS A 166 -8.49 -30.80 -8.00
N MET A 167 -7.78 -30.88 -6.87
CA MET A 167 -6.97 -32.03 -6.46
C MET A 167 -7.82 -32.99 -5.64
#